data_AF-A0A670KCV1-F1
#
_entry.id   AF-A0A670KCV1-F1
#
_cell.length_a   1.000
_cell.length_b   1.000
_cell.length_c   1.000
_cell.angle_alpha   90.00
_cell.angle_beta   90.00
_cell.angle_gamma   90.00
#
_symmetry.space_group_name_H-M   'P 1'
#
loop_
_entity.id
_entity.type
_entity.pdbx_description
1 polymer ?
#
loop_
_entity_poly.entity_id
_entity_poly.type
_entity_poly.pdbx_seq_one_letter_code
_entity_poly.pdbx_strand_id
1 'polypeptide(L)'
;MAIKGSLNSNFRKVLAVCPPPALKQTQPGTLLSQKKYTLSGSWAAQKARERQKEERIKTGVKLTGFFQVMDHKTGWEGMEPIKRTELVDVDGIPLLKNTADNWQRLWAFKARPDDLLICTYPKAGTTWIQEIVSMIQHRGDPQKCDQAPIHQRIPFIDLFPPKPFPHGLDEAEVMPSPRTLKSHLPVPLLPPSFWEQNCKIIYVARNAKDNAVSYFHFHRMNKGMPEPGNWDEFLENFLMGKIAWGSWFDHVRGWWEAKERYQILYLFYEDMKEQQEKDRKYNSGSQMDPAREIRKVAQFLGLQLPDQVVNQIVQHTMFENMKVNPMTNYSSIPSFIFDQTVSTFMRKGTVGDWKEHFTAAQSEWFDDACLRLLGDSSLVFRTEL
;
A
#
# COMPACT_ATOMS: atom_id res chain seq x y z
N MET A 1 29.10 19.53 35.15
CA MET A 1 29.56 18.26 34.54
C MET A 1 28.86 18.14 33.18
N ALA A 2 29.56 18.46 32.10
CA ALA A 2 29.00 18.47 30.75
C ALA A 2 29.13 17.08 30.12
N ILE A 3 28.00 16.45 29.79
CA ILE A 3 27.97 15.21 28.99
C ILE A 3 28.03 15.62 27.52
N LYS A 4 29.24 15.60 26.94
CA LYS A 4 29.42 15.59 25.48
C LYS A 4 29.21 14.16 25.00
N GLY A 5 27.97 13.83 24.63
CA GLY A 5 27.69 12.67 23.79
C GLY A 5 28.20 12.97 22.37
N SER A 6 29.21 12.20 21.93
CA SER A 6 29.75 12.28 20.57
C SER A 6 28.69 11.81 19.57
N LEU A 7 28.01 12.75 18.90
CA LEU A 7 27.21 12.49 17.70
C LEU A 7 28.13 11.92 16.61
N ASN A 8 27.78 10.73 16.10
CA ASN A 8 28.52 10.05 15.04
C ASN A 8 28.59 10.93 13.78
N SER A 9 29.76 10.94 13.10
CA SER A 9 30.06 11.88 12.01
C SER A 9 29.14 11.78 10.78
N ASN A 10 28.37 10.70 10.67
CA ASN A 10 27.35 10.52 9.62
C ASN A 10 26.11 11.41 9.82
N PHE A 11 25.70 11.69 11.07
CA PHE A 11 24.50 12.48 11.36
C PHE A 11 24.59 13.95 10.94
N ARG A 12 25.80 14.52 10.84
CA ARG A 12 26.00 15.90 10.39
C ARG A 12 25.91 16.05 8.87
N LYS A 13 26.06 14.99 8.08
CA LYS A 13 26.05 15.06 6.61
C LYS A 13 24.62 15.11 6.04
N VAL A 14 23.64 14.54 6.72
CA VAL A 14 22.24 14.48 6.23
C VAL A 14 21.55 15.86 6.27
N LEU A 15 21.97 16.75 7.17
CA LEU A 15 21.43 18.12 7.26
C LEU A 15 21.90 19.06 6.13
N ALA A 16 22.84 18.63 5.28
CA ALA A 16 23.46 19.49 4.26
C ALA A 16 22.99 19.24 2.82
N VAL A 17 22.00 18.36 2.58
CA VAL A 17 21.58 17.99 1.21
C VAL A 17 20.06 18.08 1.05
N CYS A 18 19.54 19.31 1.02
CA CYS A 18 18.25 19.65 0.40
C CYS A 18 18.20 21.17 0.18
N PRO A 19 18.62 21.71 -0.98
CA PRO A 19 18.33 23.10 -1.30
C PRO A 19 16.82 23.24 -1.59
N PRO A 20 16.17 24.34 -1.20
CA PRO A 20 14.77 24.59 -1.53
C PRO A 20 14.59 24.66 -3.06
N PRO A 21 13.45 24.18 -3.61
CA PRO A 21 13.19 24.28 -5.04
C PRO A 21 13.14 25.76 -5.45
N ALA A 22 13.95 26.13 -6.43
CA ALA A 22 13.95 27.46 -7.01
C ALA A 22 12.61 27.73 -7.70
N LEU A 23 11.86 28.70 -7.19
CA LEU A 23 10.66 29.25 -7.82
C LEU A 23 11.03 29.87 -9.17
N LYS A 24 10.83 29.13 -10.27
CA LYS A 24 10.84 29.73 -11.62
C LYS A 24 9.50 30.45 -11.82
N GLN A 25 9.55 31.78 -11.73
CA GLN A 25 8.50 32.65 -12.23
C GLN A 25 8.29 32.37 -13.73
N THR A 26 7.08 31.98 -14.12
CA THR A 26 6.69 31.89 -15.53
C THR A 26 5.88 33.14 -15.88
N GLN A 27 6.36 33.89 -16.88
CA GLN A 27 5.59 34.96 -17.53
C GLN A 27 4.68 34.37 -18.63
N PRO A 28 3.55 35.03 -18.95
CA PRO A 28 2.52 34.44 -19.80
C PRO A 28 2.74 34.73 -21.29
N GLY A 29 2.51 33.70 -22.12
CA GLY A 29 2.00 33.84 -23.48
C GLY A 29 3.00 33.62 -24.62
N THR A 30 2.80 32.55 -25.39
CA THR A 30 2.81 32.61 -26.86
C THR A 30 2.12 31.39 -27.47
N LEU A 31 1.24 31.66 -28.42
CA LEU A 31 0.48 30.73 -29.27
C LEU A 31 1.36 30.13 -30.38
N LEU A 32 0.81 29.07 -31.03
CA LEU A 32 1.20 28.35 -32.28
C LEU A 32 1.82 26.97 -32.02
N SER A 33 1.44 25.86 -32.65
CA SER A 33 0.52 25.59 -33.78
C SER A 33 0.06 24.12 -33.72
N GLN A 34 -1.16 23.85 -34.19
CA GLN A 34 -1.70 22.50 -34.35
C GLN A 34 -1.04 21.76 -35.52
N LYS A 35 -0.48 20.57 -35.28
CA LYS A 35 -0.22 19.58 -36.35
C LYS A 35 -1.35 18.56 -36.36
N LYS A 36 -2.09 18.55 -37.46
CA LYS A 36 -3.10 17.54 -37.83
C LYS A 36 -2.41 16.18 -38.03
N TYR A 37 -2.87 15.14 -37.34
CA TYR A 37 -2.64 13.75 -37.74
C TYR A 37 -3.93 13.22 -38.39
N THR A 38 -3.83 12.78 -39.64
CA THR A 38 -4.90 12.18 -40.43
C THR A 38 -5.19 10.76 -39.97
N LEU A 39 -6.45 10.50 -39.59
CA LEU A 39 -7.02 9.19 -39.32
C LEU A 39 -7.41 8.51 -40.64
N SER A 40 -6.65 7.50 -41.05
CA SER A 40 -7.15 6.48 -41.98
C SER A 40 -6.41 5.16 -41.75
N GLY A 41 -6.97 4.29 -40.91
CA GLY A 41 -6.42 2.96 -40.66
C GLY A 41 -7.14 2.09 -39.61
N SER A 42 -8.08 2.63 -38.83
CA SER A 42 -8.51 1.93 -37.59
C SER A 42 -9.69 0.96 -37.73
N TRP A 43 -10.36 0.85 -38.87
CA TRP A 43 -11.60 0.04 -38.93
C TRP A 43 -11.35 -1.44 -39.27
N ALA A 44 -10.41 -1.72 -40.17
CA ALA A 44 -10.07 -3.10 -40.56
C ALA A 44 -9.32 -3.86 -39.45
N ALA A 45 -8.43 -3.16 -38.72
CA ALA A 45 -7.67 -3.74 -37.61
C ALA A 45 -8.56 -4.06 -36.39
N GLN A 46 -9.61 -3.27 -36.16
CA GLN A 46 -10.57 -3.50 -35.07
C GLN A 46 -11.48 -4.70 -35.37
N LYS A 47 -12.00 -4.81 -36.60
CA LYS A 47 -12.79 -5.99 -37.03
C LYS A 47 -12.00 -7.29 -37.05
N ALA A 48 -10.71 -7.24 -37.40
CA ALA A 48 -9.86 -8.44 -37.35
C ALA A 48 -9.64 -8.95 -35.92
N ARG A 49 -9.52 -8.03 -34.95
CA ARG A 49 -9.37 -8.37 -33.52
C ARG A 49 -10.65 -8.90 -32.89
N GLU A 50 -11.81 -8.37 -33.29
CA GLU A 50 -13.11 -8.89 -32.85
C GLU A 50 -13.37 -10.30 -33.38
N ARG A 51 -13.02 -10.59 -34.64
CA ARG A 51 -13.12 -11.95 -35.20
C ARG A 51 -12.21 -12.95 -34.48
N GLN A 52 -10.95 -12.59 -34.17
CA GLN A 52 -10.06 -13.46 -33.38
C GLN A 52 -10.58 -13.71 -31.96
N LYS A 53 -11.30 -12.74 -31.37
CA LYS A 53 -11.92 -12.87 -30.05
C LYS A 53 -13.12 -13.84 -30.09
N GLU A 54 -13.96 -13.75 -31.12
CA GLU A 54 -15.07 -14.69 -31.33
C GLU A 54 -14.62 -16.11 -31.67
N GLU A 55 -13.52 -16.26 -32.42
CA GLU A 55 -12.95 -17.57 -32.76
C GLU A 55 -12.38 -18.28 -31.52
N ARG A 56 -11.73 -17.53 -30.61
CA ARG A 56 -11.27 -18.02 -29.30
C ARG A 56 -12.42 -18.43 -28.37
N ILE A 57 -13.59 -17.80 -28.49
CA ILE A 57 -14.78 -18.17 -27.72
C ILE A 57 -15.45 -19.43 -28.31
N LYS A 58 -15.39 -19.62 -29.64
CA LYS A 58 -15.94 -20.78 -30.33
C LYS A 58 -15.08 -22.04 -30.19
N THR A 59 -13.76 -21.91 -30.18
CA THR A 59 -12.87 -23.03 -29.86
C THR A 59 -12.83 -23.18 -28.34
N GLY A 60 -13.74 -23.99 -27.79
CA GLY A 60 -13.81 -24.31 -26.37
C GLY A 60 -12.54 -24.99 -25.85
N VAL A 61 -11.45 -24.23 -25.71
CA VAL A 61 -10.30 -24.59 -24.91
C VAL A 61 -10.81 -24.60 -23.48
N LYS A 62 -11.09 -25.81 -22.98
CA LYS A 62 -11.41 -26.08 -21.58
C LYS A 62 -10.34 -25.40 -20.71
N LEU A 63 -10.68 -24.22 -20.17
CA LEU A 63 -9.92 -23.50 -19.14
C LEU A 63 -10.04 -24.19 -17.76
N THR A 64 -10.34 -25.49 -17.74
CA THR A 64 -10.43 -26.30 -16.51
C THR A 64 -9.07 -26.80 -16.03
N GLY A 65 -7.96 -26.35 -16.64
CA GLY A 65 -6.60 -26.83 -16.36
C GLY A 65 -5.65 -25.83 -15.69
N PHE A 66 -6.06 -24.59 -15.42
CA PHE A 66 -5.15 -23.54 -14.89
C PHE A 66 -5.34 -23.17 -13.42
N PHE A 67 -6.37 -23.72 -12.76
CA PHE A 67 -6.49 -23.70 -11.30
C PHE A 67 -6.08 -25.08 -10.74
N GLN A 68 -4.84 -25.47 -10.98
CA GLN A 68 -4.20 -26.37 -10.03
C GLN A 68 -3.81 -25.47 -8.85
N VAL A 69 -4.67 -25.42 -7.84
CA VAL A 69 -4.23 -25.10 -6.49
C VAL A 69 -3.07 -26.05 -6.24
N MET A 70 -1.83 -25.55 -6.32
CA MET A 70 -0.71 -26.33 -5.80
C MET A 70 -1.09 -26.62 -4.36
N ASP A 71 -1.23 -27.90 -4.03
CA ASP A 71 -1.40 -28.32 -2.65
C ASP A 71 -0.29 -27.65 -1.84
N HIS A 72 -0.68 -26.73 -0.97
CA HIS A 72 0.23 -25.86 -0.23
C HIS A 72 1.23 -26.64 0.61
N LYS A 73 1.01 -27.95 0.83
CA LYS A 73 1.90 -28.84 1.57
C LYS A 73 3.00 -29.49 0.74
N THR A 74 2.87 -29.59 -0.58
CA THR A 74 3.79 -30.40 -1.41
C THR A 74 4.36 -29.66 -2.62
N GLY A 75 3.81 -28.51 -3.02
CA GLY A 75 4.21 -27.79 -4.24
C GLY A 75 5.48 -26.94 -4.15
N TRP A 76 6.12 -26.85 -2.99
CA TRP A 76 7.24 -25.93 -2.74
C TRP A 76 8.54 -26.61 -2.30
N GLU A 77 8.53 -27.95 -2.17
CA GLU A 77 9.71 -28.73 -1.84
C GLU A 77 10.76 -28.61 -2.97
N GLY A 78 11.96 -28.16 -2.62
CA GLY A 78 13.08 -28.02 -3.57
C GLY A 78 13.17 -26.67 -4.29
N MET A 79 12.37 -25.66 -3.94
CA MET A 79 12.61 -24.30 -4.43
C MET A 79 13.79 -23.64 -3.72
N GLU A 80 14.68 -23.04 -4.50
CA GLU A 80 15.81 -22.27 -4.00
C GLU A 80 15.32 -21.05 -3.19
N PRO A 81 16.02 -20.68 -2.09
CA PRO A 81 15.70 -19.49 -1.32
C PRO A 81 15.66 -18.24 -2.20
N ILE A 82 14.64 -17.39 -2.00
CA ILE A 82 14.57 -16.12 -2.74
C ILE A 82 15.75 -15.25 -2.32
N LYS A 83 16.49 -14.77 -3.32
CA LYS A 83 17.49 -13.73 -3.12
C LYS A 83 16.80 -12.39 -2.88
N ARG A 84 17.31 -11.63 -1.91
CA ARG A 84 16.89 -10.26 -1.69
C ARG A 84 17.06 -9.43 -2.97
N THR A 85 16.06 -8.62 -3.26
CA THR A 85 16.03 -7.79 -4.47
C THR A 85 16.82 -6.49 -4.27
N GLU A 86 17.15 -5.86 -5.38
CA GLU A 86 17.74 -4.52 -5.43
C GLU A 86 16.66 -3.48 -5.75
N LEU A 87 16.97 -2.22 -5.49
CA LEU A 87 16.13 -1.09 -5.89
C LEU A 87 16.63 -0.48 -7.19
N VAL A 88 15.69 -0.15 -8.08
CA VAL A 88 15.94 0.52 -9.34
C VAL A 88 15.11 1.79 -9.39
N ASP A 89 15.73 2.89 -9.80
CA ASP A 89 15.05 4.17 -9.95
C ASP A 89 14.07 4.13 -11.13
N VAL A 90 12.84 4.56 -10.87
CA VAL A 90 11.81 4.80 -11.88
C VAL A 90 11.27 6.20 -11.62
N ASP A 91 11.62 7.13 -12.52
CA ASP A 91 11.26 8.55 -12.45
C ASP A 91 11.54 9.18 -11.06
N GLY A 92 12.72 8.88 -10.48
CA GLY A 92 13.15 9.41 -9.19
C GLY A 92 12.65 8.64 -7.96
N ILE A 93 11.90 7.54 -8.16
CA ILE A 93 11.38 6.71 -7.07
C ILE A 93 12.04 5.32 -7.12
N PRO A 94 12.71 4.88 -6.04
CA PRO A 94 13.26 3.54 -5.97
C PRO A 94 12.15 2.47 -5.85
N LEU A 95 12.04 1.61 -6.85
CA LEU A 95 11.14 0.46 -6.88
C LEU A 95 11.91 -0.86 -6.82
N LEU A 96 11.23 -1.95 -6.46
CA LEU A 96 11.84 -3.29 -6.53
C LEU A 96 12.23 -3.60 -7.97
N LYS A 97 13.40 -4.24 -8.18
CA LYS A 97 13.94 -4.52 -9.51
C LYS A 97 12.90 -5.14 -10.47
N ASN A 98 12.18 -6.17 -10.03
CA ASN A 98 11.20 -6.83 -10.88
C ASN A 98 10.02 -5.92 -11.26
N THR A 99 9.63 -5.00 -10.37
CA THR A 99 8.61 -3.98 -10.67
C THR A 99 9.13 -3.00 -11.71
N ALA A 100 10.38 -2.53 -11.57
CA ALA A 100 11.01 -1.65 -12.55
C ALA A 100 11.19 -2.32 -13.92
N ASP A 101 11.62 -3.59 -13.95
CA ASP A 101 11.74 -4.38 -15.19
C ASP A 101 10.38 -4.55 -15.91
N ASN A 102 9.26 -4.51 -15.17
CA ASN A 102 7.90 -4.60 -15.71
C ASN A 102 7.19 -3.24 -15.77
N TRP A 103 7.90 -2.13 -15.62
CA TRP A 103 7.30 -0.80 -15.44
C TRP A 103 6.34 -0.42 -16.55
N GLN A 104 6.70 -0.68 -17.82
CA GLN A 104 5.83 -0.36 -18.95
C GLN A 104 4.49 -1.11 -18.91
N ARG A 105 4.47 -2.37 -18.43
CA ARG A 105 3.23 -3.16 -18.28
C ARG A 105 2.37 -2.59 -17.16
N LEU A 106 3.00 -2.25 -16.02
CA LEU A 106 2.32 -1.64 -14.88
C LEU A 106 1.72 -0.27 -15.24
N TRP A 107 2.51 0.61 -15.84
CA TRP A 107 2.07 1.94 -16.28
C TRP A 107 0.92 1.88 -17.30
N ALA A 108 0.94 0.87 -18.19
CA ALA A 108 -0.10 0.67 -19.19
C ALA A 108 -1.36 -0.06 -18.68
N PHE A 109 -1.41 -0.42 -17.39
CA PHE A 109 -2.54 -1.10 -16.77
C PHE A 109 -3.87 -0.39 -17.10
N LYS A 110 -4.93 -1.18 -17.25
CA LYS A 110 -6.28 -0.68 -17.58
C LYS A 110 -7.20 -0.87 -16.38
N ALA A 111 -7.31 0.20 -15.59
CA ALA A 111 -8.36 0.34 -14.61
C ALA A 111 -9.75 0.33 -15.28
N ARG A 112 -10.76 -0.06 -14.52
CA ARG A 112 -12.18 -0.08 -14.89
C ARG A 112 -12.92 0.98 -14.05
N PRO A 113 -14.03 1.55 -14.55
CA PRO A 113 -14.80 2.56 -13.82
C PRO A 113 -15.24 2.14 -12.41
N ASP A 114 -15.47 0.84 -12.21
CA ASP A 114 -15.95 0.26 -10.96
C ASP A 114 -14.85 -0.37 -10.10
N ASP A 115 -13.58 -0.13 -10.45
CA ASP A 115 -12.47 -0.53 -9.59
C ASP A 115 -12.41 0.32 -8.32
N LEU A 116 -12.07 -0.36 -7.22
CA LEU A 116 -11.65 0.26 -5.98
C LEU A 116 -10.14 0.03 -5.81
N LEU A 117 -9.38 1.10 -5.66
CA LEU A 117 -7.97 1.01 -5.32
C LEU A 117 -7.76 1.26 -3.83
N ILE A 118 -7.10 0.34 -3.15
CA ILE A 118 -6.54 0.55 -1.81
C ILE A 118 -5.07 0.90 -2.00
N CYS A 119 -4.70 2.15 -1.69
CA CYS A 119 -3.32 2.61 -1.79
C CYS A 119 -2.80 3.02 -0.41
N THR A 120 -1.58 2.62 -0.07
CA THR A 120 -0.94 3.05 1.18
C THR A 120 0.55 3.17 0.96
N TYR A 121 1.25 3.99 1.72
CA TYR A 121 2.68 3.72 1.92
C TYR A 121 2.83 2.33 2.58
N PRO A 122 3.88 1.55 2.27
CA PRO A 122 4.06 0.24 2.89
C PRO A 122 3.97 0.32 4.42
N LYS A 123 3.23 -0.62 5.02
CA LYS A 123 3.08 -0.77 6.49
C LYS A 123 2.24 0.30 7.21
N ALA A 124 1.45 1.07 6.46
CA ALA A 124 0.48 2.02 7.02
C ALA A 124 -0.91 1.43 7.34
N GLY A 125 -1.09 0.10 7.31
CA GLY A 125 -2.37 -0.55 7.62
C GLY A 125 -3.10 -1.22 6.45
N THR A 126 -2.40 -1.47 5.34
CA THR A 126 -2.97 -2.03 4.10
C THR A 126 -3.80 -3.29 4.32
N THR A 127 -3.25 -4.30 5.02
CA THR A 127 -3.97 -5.56 5.26
C THR A 127 -5.23 -5.37 6.08
N TRP A 128 -5.21 -4.40 7.00
CA TRP A 128 -6.35 -4.12 7.84
C TRP A 128 -7.49 -3.47 7.05
N ILE A 129 -7.19 -2.44 6.25
CA ILE A 129 -8.20 -1.81 5.40
C ILE A 129 -8.67 -2.75 4.28
N GLN A 130 -7.80 -3.62 3.76
CA GLN A 130 -8.16 -4.68 2.81
C GLN A 130 -9.23 -5.61 3.41
N GLU A 131 -9.04 -6.07 4.65
CA GLU A 131 -10.01 -6.96 5.31
C GLU A 131 -11.31 -6.23 5.67
N ILE A 132 -11.23 -4.97 6.13
CA ILE A 132 -12.41 -4.13 6.39
C ILE A 132 -13.24 -3.98 5.10
N VAL A 133 -12.60 -3.63 3.98
CA VAL A 133 -13.28 -3.48 2.68
C VAL A 133 -13.91 -4.78 2.23
N SER A 134 -13.20 -5.91 2.34
CA SER A 134 -13.73 -7.24 1.98
C SER A 134 -14.97 -7.58 2.81
N MET A 135 -14.91 -7.37 4.12
CA MET A 135 -16.04 -7.61 5.02
C MET A 135 -17.22 -6.68 4.71
N ILE A 136 -16.99 -5.40 4.40
CA ILE A 136 -18.04 -4.46 3.99
C ILE A 136 -18.71 -4.92 2.69
N GLN A 137 -17.92 -5.28 1.66
CA GLN A 137 -18.42 -5.75 0.36
C GLN A 137 -19.23 -7.05 0.51
N HIS A 138 -18.92 -7.87 1.50
CA HIS A 138 -19.66 -9.08 1.84
C HIS A 138 -20.70 -8.91 2.95
N ARG A 139 -21.05 -7.66 3.31
CA ARG A 139 -22.08 -7.32 4.30
C ARG A 139 -21.85 -8.00 5.66
N GLY A 140 -20.59 -8.08 6.07
CA GLY A 140 -20.17 -8.64 7.35
C GLY A 140 -20.00 -10.16 7.38
N ASP A 141 -20.08 -10.86 6.24
CA ASP A 141 -19.95 -12.32 6.16
C ASP A 141 -18.47 -12.76 6.14
N PRO A 142 -17.93 -13.32 7.24
CA PRO A 142 -16.54 -13.76 7.30
C PRO A 142 -16.28 -14.99 6.44
N GLN A 143 -17.28 -15.85 6.21
CA GLN A 143 -17.08 -17.08 5.42
C GLN A 143 -16.73 -16.76 3.97
N LYS A 144 -17.24 -15.64 3.43
CA LYS A 144 -16.86 -15.14 2.10
C LYS A 144 -15.45 -14.57 2.07
N CYS A 145 -15.02 -13.93 3.16
CA CYS A 145 -13.65 -13.42 3.29
C CYS A 145 -12.62 -14.56 3.47
N ASP A 146 -13.03 -15.68 4.07
CA ASP A 146 -12.14 -16.80 4.36
C ASP A 146 -11.95 -17.78 3.17
N GLN A 147 -12.54 -17.49 2.00
CA GLN A 147 -12.42 -18.34 0.81
C GLN A 147 -11.01 -18.37 0.20
N ALA A 148 -10.21 -17.31 0.42
CA ALA A 148 -8.85 -17.23 -0.05
C ALA A 148 -8.01 -16.25 0.81
N PRO A 149 -6.68 -16.40 0.83
CA PRO A 149 -5.80 -15.43 1.47
C PRO A 149 -5.99 -14.01 0.92
N ILE A 150 -5.83 -13.00 1.78
CA ILE A 150 -6.07 -11.59 1.47
C ILE A 150 -5.28 -11.09 0.25
N HIS A 151 -4.07 -11.62 0.02
CA HIS A 151 -3.23 -11.24 -1.11
C HIS A 151 -3.73 -11.80 -2.46
N GLN A 152 -4.56 -12.85 -2.44
CA GLN A 152 -5.25 -13.37 -3.62
C GLN A 152 -6.62 -12.71 -3.83
N ARG A 153 -7.32 -12.40 -2.73
CA ARG A 153 -8.61 -11.67 -2.78
C ARG A 153 -8.46 -10.26 -3.34
N ILE A 154 -7.36 -9.59 -2.98
CA ILE A 154 -7.08 -8.20 -3.38
C ILE A 154 -5.66 -8.16 -3.97
N PRO A 155 -5.53 -8.33 -5.30
CA PRO A 155 -4.25 -8.43 -5.98
C PRO A 155 -3.38 -7.18 -5.79
N PHE A 156 -2.08 -7.41 -5.57
CA PHE A 156 -1.10 -6.34 -5.44
C PHE A 156 -0.47 -6.02 -6.80
N ILE A 157 -1.01 -5.02 -7.50
CA ILE A 157 -0.67 -4.75 -8.91
C ILE A 157 0.77 -4.32 -9.13
N ASP A 158 1.43 -3.77 -8.10
CA ASP A 158 2.84 -3.34 -8.19
C ASP A 158 3.82 -4.52 -8.12
N LEU A 159 3.38 -5.71 -7.68
CA LEU A 159 4.28 -6.80 -7.29
C LEU A 159 4.44 -7.83 -8.42
N PHE A 160 5.68 -8.02 -8.85
CA PHE A 160 6.10 -8.99 -9.86
C PHE A 160 7.07 -10.00 -9.23
N PRO A 161 6.59 -10.96 -8.40
CA PRO A 161 7.46 -11.97 -7.82
C PRO A 161 8.05 -12.87 -8.92
N PRO A 162 9.21 -13.52 -8.68
CA PRO A 162 9.74 -14.48 -9.64
C PRO A 162 8.77 -15.65 -9.84
N LYS A 163 8.82 -16.29 -11.03
CA LYS A 163 8.04 -17.50 -11.28
C LYS A 163 8.38 -18.60 -10.26
N PRO A 164 7.42 -19.46 -9.89
CA PRO A 164 6.08 -19.58 -10.45
C PRO A 164 5.01 -18.73 -9.74
N PHE A 165 5.38 -17.80 -8.87
CA PHE A 165 4.40 -16.93 -8.20
C PHE A 165 3.69 -16.03 -9.22
N PRO A 166 2.36 -15.89 -9.15
CA PRO A 166 1.62 -15.03 -10.05
C PRO A 166 1.97 -13.55 -9.79
N HIS A 167 1.98 -12.74 -10.84
CA HIS A 167 2.06 -11.29 -10.68
C HIS A 167 0.67 -10.74 -10.33
N GLY A 168 0.59 -9.81 -9.39
CA GLY A 168 -0.71 -9.25 -8.99
C GLY A 168 -1.41 -8.48 -10.12
N LEU A 169 -0.65 -7.96 -11.10
CA LEU A 169 -1.21 -7.38 -12.32
C LEU A 169 -1.93 -8.43 -13.17
N ASP A 170 -1.33 -9.60 -13.38
CA ASP A 170 -1.91 -10.68 -14.18
C ASP A 170 -3.19 -11.24 -13.49
N GLU A 171 -3.19 -11.34 -12.15
CA GLU A 171 -4.38 -11.70 -11.35
C GLU A 171 -5.49 -10.65 -11.51
N ALA A 172 -5.15 -9.36 -11.46
CA ALA A 172 -6.11 -8.27 -11.63
C ALA A 172 -6.75 -8.25 -13.03
N GLU A 173 -6.00 -8.62 -14.08
CA GLU A 173 -6.51 -8.64 -15.46
C GLU A 173 -7.61 -9.69 -15.66
N VAL A 174 -7.47 -10.87 -15.06
CA VAL A 174 -8.44 -11.97 -15.16
C VAL A 174 -9.59 -11.88 -14.16
N MET A 175 -9.45 -11.05 -13.12
CA MET A 175 -10.48 -10.86 -12.10
C MET A 175 -11.76 -10.21 -12.69
N PRO A 176 -12.96 -10.77 -12.42
CA PRO A 176 -14.22 -10.14 -12.81
C PRO A 176 -14.45 -8.83 -12.04
N SER A 177 -15.18 -7.90 -12.66
CA SER A 177 -15.64 -6.68 -11.99
C SER A 177 -16.78 -6.98 -10.99
N PRO A 178 -16.93 -6.18 -9.92
CA PRO A 178 -16.04 -5.08 -9.50
C PRO A 178 -14.75 -5.60 -8.84
N ARG A 179 -13.61 -4.95 -9.12
CA ARG A 179 -12.31 -5.35 -8.54
C ARG A 179 -11.95 -4.45 -7.37
N THR A 180 -11.38 -5.06 -6.32
CA THR A 180 -10.64 -4.34 -5.29
C THR A 180 -9.15 -4.65 -5.50
N LEU A 181 -8.34 -3.62 -5.66
CA LEU A 181 -6.91 -3.72 -6.00
C LEU A 181 -6.07 -3.08 -4.91
N LYS A 182 -4.82 -3.53 -4.73
CA LYS A 182 -3.84 -2.94 -3.83
C LYS A 182 -2.70 -2.31 -4.61
N SER A 183 -2.23 -1.14 -4.18
CA SER A 183 -0.98 -0.52 -4.63
C SER A 183 -0.24 0.18 -3.48
N HIS A 184 1.06 0.39 -3.67
CA HIS A 184 1.94 1.24 -2.86
C HIS A 184 2.61 2.33 -3.72
N LEU A 185 2.13 2.58 -4.95
CA LEU A 185 2.72 3.59 -5.82
C LEU A 185 2.41 5.01 -5.31
N PRO A 186 3.39 5.93 -5.33
CA PRO A 186 3.10 7.33 -5.13
C PRO A 186 2.27 7.88 -6.31
N VAL A 187 1.54 8.97 -6.07
CA VAL A 187 0.67 9.63 -7.07
C VAL A 187 1.29 9.78 -8.47
N PRO A 188 2.52 10.30 -8.66
CA PRO A 188 3.10 10.46 -10.00
C PRO A 188 3.32 9.14 -10.75
N LEU A 189 3.39 8.02 -10.02
CA LEU A 189 3.62 6.69 -10.56
C LEU A 189 2.35 5.85 -10.68
N LEU A 190 1.19 6.34 -10.23
CA LEU A 190 -0.04 5.57 -10.38
C LEU A 190 -0.43 5.45 -11.87
N PRO A 191 -0.81 4.25 -12.37
CA PRO A 191 -1.22 4.08 -13.76
C PRO A 191 -2.29 5.10 -14.18
N PRO A 192 -2.09 5.87 -15.27
CA PRO A 192 -2.98 6.96 -15.64
C PRO A 192 -4.46 6.58 -15.76
N SER A 193 -4.74 5.33 -16.11
CA SER A 193 -6.10 4.82 -16.25
C SER A 193 -6.95 4.97 -14.98
N PHE A 194 -6.36 4.95 -13.77
CA PHE A 194 -7.13 5.14 -12.54
C PHE A 194 -7.73 6.54 -12.47
N TRP A 195 -6.99 7.55 -12.94
CA TRP A 195 -7.44 8.93 -13.03
C TRP A 195 -8.46 9.10 -14.16
N GLU A 196 -8.18 8.52 -15.33
CA GLU A 196 -9.06 8.59 -16.51
C GLU A 196 -10.44 7.98 -16.26
N GLN A 197 -10.50 6.88 -15.49
CA GLN A 197 -11.74 6.20 -15.13
C GLN A 197 -12.40 6.77 -13.88
N ASN A 198 -11.80 7.77 -13.22
CA ASN A 198 -12.26 8.35 -11.97
C ASN A 198 -12.56 7.28 -10.89
N CYS A 199 -11.67 6.31 -10.75
CA CYS A 199 -11.83 5.21 -9.80
C CYS A 199 -11.90 5.73 -8.36
N LYS A 200 -12.63 5.03 -7.49
CA LYS A 200 -12.58 5.28 -6.05
C LYS A 200 -11.25 4.79 -5.50
N ILE A 201 -10.64 5.58 -4.63
CA ILE A 201 -9.39 5.23 -3.96
C ILE A 201 -9.56 5.38 -2.45
N ILE A 202 -9.14 4.38 -1.68
CA ILE A 202 -8.97 4.49 -0.24
C ILE A 202 -7.48 4.59 0.03
N TYR A 203 -7.07 5.71 0.62
CA TYR A 203 -5.71 5.92 1.07
C TYR A 203 -5.63 5.79 2.59
N VAL A 204 -4.66 5.03 3.10
CA VAL A 204 -4.39 4.96 4.55
C VAL A 204 -2.98 5.42 4.83
N ALA A 205 -2.88 6.43 5.69
CA ALA A 205 -1.63 6.95 6.22
C ALA A 205 -1.41 6.48 7.66
N ARG A 206 -0.15 6.44 8.09
CA ARG A 206 0.25 6.11 9.46
C ARG A 206 1.42 7.01 9.84
N ASN A 207 1.52 7.39 11.11
CA ASN A 207 2.62 8.20 11.60
C ASN A 207 3.98 7.60 11.21
N ALA A 208 4.89 8.46 10.76
CA ALA A 208 6.16 8.06 10.15
C ALA A 208 7.04 7.20 11.07
N LYS A 209 7.04 7.45 12.39
CA LYS A 209 7.88 6.72 13.34
C LYS A 209 7.45 5.26 13.48
N ASP A 210 6.18 4.99 13.74
CA ASP A 210 5.66 3.62 13.77
C ASP A 210 5.75 2.95 12.39
N ASN A 211 5.56 3.73 11.33
CA ASN A 211 5.69 3.23 9.97
C ASN A 211 7.12 2.75 9.71
N ALA A 212 8.15 3.52 10.09
CA ALA A 212 9.56 3.17 9.95
C ALA A 212 9.91 1.87 10.71
N VAL A 213 9.50 1.77 11.99
CA VAL A 213 9.71 0.54 12.80
C VAL A 213 9.03 -0.66 12.16
N SER A 214 7.77 -0.52 11.76
CA SER A 214 7.04 -1.62 11.14
C SER A 214 7.67 -2.04 9.81
N TYR A 215 8.31 -1.11 9.09
CA TYR A 215 8.92 -1.38 7.80
C TYR A 215 10.29 -2.03 7.93
N PHE A 216 11.06 -1.65 8.94
CA PHE A 216 12.32 -2.32 9.30
C PHE A 216 12.10 -3.80 9.59
N HIS A 217 11.18 -4.14 10.50
CA HIS A 217 10.85 -5.53 10.83
C HIS A 217 10.29 -6.30 9.63
N PHE A 218 9.53 -5.64 8.75
CA PHE A 218 9.06 -6.25 7.52
C PHE A 218 10.19 -6.58 6.55
N HIS A 219 11.18 -5.70 6.36
CA HIS A 219 12.35 -6.02 5.54
C HIS A 219 13.18 -7.19 6.11
N ARG A 220 13.28 -7.29 7.44
CA ARG A 220 14.01 -8.39 8.10
C ARG A 220 13.39 -9.76 7.80
N MET A 221 12.06 -9.87 7.87
CA MET A 221 11.33 -11.13 7.64
C MET A 221 11.04 -11.41 6.15
N ASN A 222 10.81 -10.38 5.33
CA ASN A 222 10.51 -10.54 3.91
C ASN A 222 11.80 -10.56 3.08
N LYS A 223 12.22 -11.77 2.67
CA LYS A 223 13.40 -12.02 1.84
C LYS A 223 13.25 -11.51 0.41
N GLY A 224 12.06 -11.10 -0.01
CA GLY A 224 11.83 -10.39 -1.27
C GLY A 224 12.21 -8.90 -1.24
N MET A 225 12.50 -8.33 -0.06
CA MET A 225 12.95 -6.94 0.09
C MET A 225 14.49 -6.84 0.10
N PRO A 226 15.06 -5.66 -0.20
CA PRO A 226 16.48 -5.39 0.04
C PRO A 226 16.88 -5.68 1.48
N GLU A 227 18.18 -5.90 1.73
CA GLU A 227 18.67 -6.11 3.08
C GLU A 227 18.50 -4.81 3.90
N PRO A 228 17.81 -4.83 5.04
CA PRO A 228 17.56 -3.61 5.82
C PRO A 228 18.81 -3.01 6.49
N GLY A 229 19.90 -3.78 6.63
CA GLY A 229 21.02 -3.37 7.48
C GLY A 229 20.63 -3.33 8.95
N ASN A 230 21.34 -2.53 9.75
CA ASN A 230 20.95 -2.26 11.12
C ASN A 230 19.86 -1.15 11.21
N TRP A 231 19.32 -0.93 12.40
CA TRP A 231 18.23 0.04 12.62
C TRP A 231 18.63 1.47 12.22
N ASP A 232 19.85 1.90 12.55
CA ASP A 232 20.30 3.27 12.30
C ASP A 232 20.42 3.54 10.79
N GLU A 233 21.03 2.60 10.06
CA GLU A 233 21.12 2.63 8.60
C GLU A 233 19.75 2.63 7.94
N PHE A 234 18.84 1.76 8.43
CA PHE A 234 17.48 1.70 7.92
C PHE A 234 16.72 3.01 8.13
N LEU A 235 16.84 3.59 9.32
CA LEU A 235 16.15 4.83 9.67
C LEU A 235 16.67 6.02 8.83
N GLU A 236 17.98 6.09 8.58
CA GLU A 236 18.56 7.08 7.67
C GLU A 236 18.04 6.91 6.24
N ASN A 237 18.05 5.68 5.71
CA ASN A 237 17.52 5.39 4.38
C ASN A 237 16.02 5.68 4.27
N PHE A 238 15.23 5.39 5.32
CA PHE A 238 13.81 5.72 5.38
C PHE A 238 13.61 7.24 5.29
N LEU A 239 14.36 8.01 6.07
CA LEU A 239 14.25 9.48 6.06
C LEU A 239 14.63 10.07 4.70
N MET A 240 15.67 9.53 4.07
CA MET A 240 16.14 9.96 2.74
C MET A 240 15.26 9.46 1.58
N GLY A 241 14.25 8.62 1.83
CA GLY A 241 13.44 7.99 0.79
C GLY A 241 14.21 6.99 -0.08
N LYS A 242 15.34 6.45 0.40
CA LYS A 242 16.18 5.45 -0.28
C LYS A 242 15.73 4.01 0.01
N ILE A 243 14.42 3.80 0.09
CA ILE A 243 13.78 2.52 0.36
C ILE A 243 12.66 2.29 -0.65
N ALA A 244 12.22 1.05 -0.84
CA ALA A 244 11.21 0.74 -1.85
C ALA A 244 9.95 1.63 -1.70
N TRP A 245 9.42 2.09 -2.83
CA TRP A 245 8.33 3.07 -2.96
C TRP A 245 8.65 4.50 -2.49
N GLY A 246 9.92 4.79 -2.19
CA GLY A 246 10.47 6.13 -2.05
C GLY A 246 10.21 6.81 -0.71
N SER A 247 10.14 8.14 -0.75
CA SER A 247 9.97 9.01 0.41
C SER A 247 8.57 8.87 1.03
N TRP A 248 8.49 8.50 2.31
CA TRP A 248 7.23 8.50 3.06
C TRP A 248 6.55 9.87 3.02
N PHE A 249 7.34 10.96 3.14
CA PHE A 249 6.84 12.33 3.18
C PHE A 249 6.16 12.74 1.87
N ASP A 250 6.82 12.50 0.74
CA ASP A 250 6.26 12.82 -0.57
C ASP A 250 5.07 11.94 -0.89
N HIS A 251 5.11 10.68 -0.46
CA HIS A 251 4.01 9.75 -0.64
C HIS A 251 2.75 10.22 0.09
N VAL A 252 2.83 10.48 1.41
CA VAL A 252 1.64 10.90 2.18
C VAL A 252 1.11 12.26 1.77
N ARG A 253 2.00 13.21 1.42
CA ARG A 253 1.62 14.55 0.94
C ARG A 253 0.98 14.51 -0.44
N GLY A 254 1.60 13.82 -1.40
CA GLY A 254 1.06 13.72 -2.76
C GLY A 254 -0.35 13.14 -2.77
N TRP A 255 -0.59 12.08 -1.99
CA TRP A 255 -1.92 11.50 -1.82
C TRP A 255 -2.89 12.40 -1.05
N TRP A 256 -2.40 13.20 -0.10
CA TRP A 256 -3.21 14.18 0.63
C TRP A 256 -3.68 15.32 -0.28
N GLU A 257 -2.81 15.83 -1.15
CA GLU A 257 -3.14 16.86 -2.14
C GLU A 257 -4.07 16.31 -3.25
N ALA A 258 -3.85 15.07 -3.67
CA ALA A 258 -4.68 14.43 -4.69
C ALA A 258 -6.15 14.29 -4.26
N LYS A 259 -6.43 14.16 -2.95
CA LYS A 259 -7.80 13.99 -2.43
C LYS A 259 -8.70 15.20 -2.68
N GLU A 260 -8.13 16.38 -2.91
CA GLU A 260 -8.89 17.60 -3.27
C GLU A 260 -9.42 17.55 -4.70
N ARG A 261 -8.87 16.67 -5.55
CA ARG A 261 -9.17 16.62 -7.00
C ARG A 261 -9.84 15.32 -7.45
N TYR A 262 -9.62 14.22 -6.72
CA TYR A 262 -10.08 12.88 -7.09
C TYR A 262 -10.91 12.25 -5.97
N GLN A 263 -11.62 11.16 -6.28
CA GLN A 263 -12.40 10.39 -5.31
C GLN A 263 -11.48 9.58 -4.39
N ILE A 264 -10.87 10.24 -3.42
CA ILE A 264 -9.98 9.63 -2.44
C ILE A 264 -10.57 9.77 -1.03
N LEU A 265 -10.84 8.63 -0.37
CA LEU A 265 -11.05 8.59 1.07
C LEU A 265 -9.68 8.46 1.75
N TYR A 266 -9.24 9.52 2.42
CA TYR A 266 -7.99 9.54 3.18
C TYR A 266 -8.24 9.21 4.65
N LEU A 267 -7.64 8.13 5.13
CA LEU A 267 -7.76 7.61 6.50
C LEU A 267 -6.42 7.63 7.21
N PHE A 268 -6.47 7.63 8.55
CA PHE A 268 -5.31 7.51 9.42
C PHE A 268 -5.40 6.20 10.20
N TYR A 269 -4.31 5.43 10.22
CA TYR A 269 -4.21 4.19 10.97
C TYR A 269 -4.52 4.41 12.46
N GLU A 270 -4.12 5.56 12.99
CA GLU A 270 -4.36 5.97 14.37
C GLU A 270 -5.85 6.11 14.67
N ASP A 271 -6.61 6.74 13.77
CA ASP A 271 -8.07 6.88 13.88
C ASP A 271 -8.77 5.52 13.80
N MET A 272 -8.22 4.60 13.02
CA MET A 272 -8.75 3.23 12.93
C MET A 272 -8.47 2.43 14.21
N LYS A 273 -7.35 2.70 14.89
CA LYS A 273 -6.92 1.99 16.12
C LYS A 273 -7.61 2.45 17.38
N GLU A 274 -8.04 3.70 17.44
CA GLU A 274 -8.61 4.29 18.63
C GLU A 274 -9.87 3.53 19.07
N GLN A 275 -9.70 2.70 20.10
CA GLN A 275 -10.77 2.07 20.85
C GLN A 275 -10.83 2.85 22.16
N GLN A 276 -11.95 3.51 22.45
CA GLN A 276 -12.11 4.08 23.79
C GLN A 276 -12.09 2.95 24.83
N GLU A 277 -11.05 2.93 25.66
CA GLU A 277 -11.17 2.44 27.02
C GLU A 277 -12.24 3.28 27.70
N LYS A 278 -13.45 2.73 27.81
CA LYS A 278 -14.45 3.25 28.73
C LYS A 278 -13.90 3.15 30.14
N ASP A 279 -13.30 4.24 30.62
CA ASP A 279 -13.28 4.51 32.04
C ASP A 279 -14.74 4.71 32.52
N ARG A 280 -15.25 3.60 33.05
CA ARG A 280 -16.37 3.27 33.94
C ARG A 280 -17.15 4.35 34.70
N LYS A 281 -16.99 5.67 34.51
CA LYS A 281 -17.61 6.65 35.42
C LYS A 281 -18.47 7.76 34.82
N TYR A 282 -18.17 8.33 33.64
CA TYR A 282 -19.00 9.44 33.14
C TYR A 282 -19.13 9.45 31.62
N ASN A 283 -20.36 9.20 31.14
CA ASN A 283 -20.79 9.43 29.77
C ASN A 283 -20.82 10.94 29.47
N SER A 284 -19.84 11.45 28.72
CA SER A 284 -20.05 12.50 27.69
C SER A 284 -18.71 12.91 27.09
N GLY A 285 -18.52 12.70 25.78
CA GLY A 285 -17.39 13.26 25.04
C GLY A 285 -16.78 12.31 24.01
N SER A 286 -17.32 12.35 22.79
CA SER A 286 -16.69 11.95 21.52
C SER A 286 -15.92 10.62 21.49
N GLN A 287 -16.67 9.54 21.31
CA GLN A 287 -16.22 8.17 21.06
C GLN A 287 -15.52 8.03 19.69
N MET A 288 -14.20 7.85 19.68
CA MET A 288 -13.48 7.30 18.53
C MET A 288 -13.40 5.77 18.70
N ASP A 289 -13.97 5.08 17.72
CA ASP A 289 -14.28 3.65 17.68
C ASP A 289 -13.96 3.19 16.24
N PRO A 290 -13.30 2.03 16.03
CA PRO A 290 -13.10 1.47 14.69
C PRO A 290 -14.40 1.43 13.85
N ALA A 291 -15.56 1.32 14.50
CA ALA A 291 -16.88 1.40 13.87
C ALA A 291 -17.11 2.72 13.10
N ARG A 292 -16.55 3.84 13.55
CA ARG A 292 -16.67 5.14 12.87
C ARG A 292 -15.93 5.13 11.55
N GLU A 293 -14.68 4.68 11.54
CA GLU A 293 -13.89 4.59 10.31
C GLU A 293 -14.48 3.55 9.35
N ILE A 294 -14.98 2.41 9.87
CA ILE A 294 -15.71 1.41 9.07
C ILE A 294 -16.97 2.02 8.41
N ARG A 295 -17.76 2.83 9.14
CA ARG A 295 -18.92 3.54 8.57
C ARG A 295 -18.51 4.54 7.49
N LYS A 296 -17.42 5.30 7.69
CA LYS A 296 -16.88 6.18 6.64
C LYS A 296 -16.50 5.40 5.38
N VAL A 297 -15.84 4.26 5.52
CA VAL A 297 -15.50 3.38 4.39
C VAL A 297 -16.77 2.87 3.71
N ALA A 298 -17.74 2.36 4.45
CA ALA A 298 -19.00 1.86 3.90
C ALA A 298 -19.75 2.97 3.12
N GLN A 299 -19.85 4.16 3.70
CA GLN A 299 -20.45 5.32 3.04
C GLN A 299 -19.72 5.70 1.75
N PHE A 300 -18.37 5.73 1.78
CA PHE A 300 -17.56 6.00 0.59
C PHE A 300 -17.78 4.95 -0.50
N LEU A 301 -17.98 3.69 -0.13
CA LEU A 301 -18.35 2.61 -1.05
C LEU A 301 -19.81 2.67 -1.52
N GLY A 302 -20.63 3.59 -0.99
CA GLY A 302 -22.05 3.71 -1.32
C GLY A 302 -22.91 2.64 -0.66
N LEU A 303 -22.45 2.07 0.45
CA LEU A 303 -23.13 1.02 1.20
C LEU A 303 -23.60 1.55 2.56
N GLN A 304 -24.84 1.23 2.91
CA GLN A 304 -25.38 1.42 4.25
C GLN A 304 -25.40 0.08 4.96
N LEU A 305 -24.84 0.04 6.18
CA LEU A 305 -24.73 -1.17 6.99
C LEU A 305 -25.44 -0.97 8.32
N PRO A 306 -26.28 -1.92 8.78
CA PRO A 306 -26.83 -1.91 10.13
C PRO A 306 -25.72 -1.95 11.18
N ASP A 307 -25.96 -1.37 12.36
CA ASP A 307 -24.97 -1.34 13.45
C ASP A 307 -24.49 -2.74 13.86
N GLN A 308 -25.37 -3.75 13.81
CA GLN A 308 -25.00 -5.13 14.06
C GLN A 308 -23.92 -5.64 13.08
N VAL A 309 -24.05 -5.31 11.80
CA VAL A 309 -23.08 -5.68 10.76
C VAL A 309 -21.78 -4.91 10.97
N VAL A 310 -21.86 -3.62 11.29
CA VAL A 310 -20.66 -2.81 11.61
C VAL A 310 -19.91 -3.41 12.81
N ASN A 311 -20.61 -3.77 13.88
CA ASN A 311 -20.01 -4.40 15.06
C ASN A 311 -19.37 -5.75 14.73
N GLN A 312 -19.99 -6.56 13.86
CA GLN A 312 -19.40 -7.81 13.38
C GLN A 312 -18.10 -7.57 12.62
N ILE A 313 -18.06 -6.55 11.75
CA ILE A 313 -16.85 -6.16 11.02
C ILE A 313 -15.76 -5.69 12.00
N VAL A 314 -16.12 -4.85 12.99
CA VAL A 314 -15.18 -4.41 14.04
C VAL A 314 -14.55 -5.61 14.72
N GLN A 315 -15.36 -6.55 15.22
CA GLN A 315 -14.87 -7.73 15.93
C GLN A 315 -13.96 -8.58 15.04
N HIS A 316 -14.40 -8.92 13.81
CA HIS A 316 -13.60 -9.73 12.89
C HIS A 316 -12.25 -9.09 12.53
N THR A 317 -12.25 -7.77 12.36
CA THR A 317 -11.06 -7.01 11.95
C THR A 317 -10.22 -6.50 13.12
N MET A 318 -10.50 -6.95 14.36
CA MET A 318 -9.58 -6.71 15.48
C MET A 318 -8.23 -7.37 15.21
N PHE A 319 -7.16 -6.69 15.62
CA PHE A 319 -5.79 -7.18 15.39
C PHE A 319 -5.57 -8.61 15.89
N GLU A 320 -6.03 -8.95 17.10
CA GLU A 320 -5.87 -10.31 17.65
C GLU A 320 -6.57 -11.38 16.81
N ASN A 321 -7.74 -11.06 16.24
CA ASN A 321 -8.49 -11.98 15.39
C ASN A 321 -7.83 -12.15 14.02
N MET A 322 -7.39 -11.05 13.40
CA MET A 322 -6.64 -11.10 12.15
C MET A 322 -5.26 -11.77 12.32
N LYS A 323 -4.63 -11.64 13.49
CA LYS A 323 -3.33 -12.25 13.79
C LYS A 323 -3.37 -13.78 13.73
N VAL A 324 -4.46 -14.39 14.19
CA VAL A 324 -4.63 -15.84 14.16
C VAL A 324 -5.31 -16.35 12.88
N ASN A 325 -5.95 -15.47 12.09
CA ASN A 325 -6.61 -15.88 10.85
C ASN A 325 -5.60 -16.12 9.70
N PRO A 326 -5.44 -17.36 9.20
CA PRO A 326 -4.52 -17.69 8.09
C PRO A 326 -4.85 -16.96 6.77
N MET A 327 -6.10 -16.48 6.62
CA MET A 327 -6.54 -15.73 5.45
C MET A 327 -6.10 -14.26 5.48
N THR A 328 -5.55 -13.77 6.59
CA THR A 328 -5.06 -12.38 6.70
C THR A 328 -3.65 -12.24 7.24
N ASN A 329 -3.13 -13.21 8.02
CA ASN A 329 -1.83 -13.10 8.69
C ASN A 329 -0.59 -13.49 7.85
N TYR A 330 -0.78 -13.81 6.57
CA TYR A 330 0.28 -14.22 5.64
C TYR A 330 1.04 -15.50 6.03
N SER A 331 0.46 -16.38 6.86
CA SER A 331 1.06 -17.69 7.17
C SER A 331 1.10 -18.65 5.97
N SER A 332 0.30 -18.39 4.93
CA SER A 332 0.28 -19.12 3.67
C SER A 332 1.45 -18.79 2.73
N ILE A 333 2.22 -17.72 3.02
CA ILE A 333 3.42 -17.39 2.26
C ILE A 333 4.58 -18.29 2.73
N PRO A 334 5.32 -18.95 1.82
CA PRO A 334 6.43 -19.82 2.20
C PRO A 334 7.52 -19.10 3.02
N SER A 335 8.14 -19.82 3.96
CA SER A 335 9.15 -19.28 4.88
C SER A 335 10.41 -18.75 4.18
N PHE A 336 10.75 -19.30 3.02
CA PHE A 336 11.85 -18.80 2.19
C PHE A 336 11.56 -17.42 1.56
N ILE A 337 10.32 -16.95 1.65
CA ILE A 337 9.91 -15.58 1.28
C ILE A 337 9.65 -14.78 2.55
N PHE A 338 8.76 -15.25 3.42
CA PHE A 338 8.39 -14.61 4.69
C PHE A 338 8.86 -15.46 5.86
N ASP A 339 10.03 -15.14 6.39
CA ASP A 339 10.58 -15.80 7.56
C ASP A 339 9.94 -15.27 8.84
N GLN A 340 8.77 -15.82 9.19
CA GLN A 340 8.00 -15.40 10.36
C GLN A 340 8.72 -15.70 11.69
N THR A 341 9.81 -16.46 11.69
CA THR A 341 10.65 -16.69 12.89
C THR A 341 11.53 -15.48 13.21
N VAL A 342 11.88 -14.66 12.20
CA VAL A 342 12.62 -13.41 12.37
C VAL A 342 11.71 -12.28 12.85
N SER A 343 10.52 -12.18 12.27
CA SER A 343 9.46 -11.26 12.70
C SER A 343 8.14 -11.70 12.10
N THR A 344 7.06 -11.70 12.88
CA THR A 344 5.73 -12.04 12.36
C THR A 344 5.15 -10.90 11.53
N PHE A 345 4.35 -11.22 10.51
CA PHE A 345 3.69 -10.19 9.69
C PHE A 345 2.71 -9.37 10.54
N MET A 346 1.87 -10.06 11.33
CA MET A 346 0.99 -9.48 12.35
C MET A 346 1.77 -9.28 13.66
N ARG A 347 2.62 -8.26 13.68
CA ARG A 347 3.63 -8.03 14.74
C ARG A 347 3.04 -7.57 16.08
N LYS A 348 2.64 -6.29 16.16
CA LYS A 348 2.09 -5.68 17.39
C LYS A 348 0.74 -4.99 17.20
N GLY A 349 0.48 -4.38 16.04
CA GLY A 349 -0.84 -3.76 15.76
C GLY A 349 -1.19 -2.59 16.68
N THR A 350 -0.21 -1.84 17.18
CA THR A 350 -0.37 -0.72 18.11
C THR A 350 0.05 0.61 17.49
N VAL A 351 -0.30 1.71 18.15
CA VAL A 351 0.27 3.05 17.94
C VAL A 351 1.24 3.33 19.09
N GLY A 352 2.41 3.90 18.79
CA GLY A 352 3.40 4.28 19.80
C GLY A 352 4.54 3.28 20.04
N ASP A 353 4.63 2.20 19.27
CA ASP A 353 5.70 1.21 19.42
C ASP A 353 7.09 1.75 19.03
N TRP A 354 7.13 2.86 18.30
CA TRP A 354 8.36 3.58 18.01
C TRP A 354 9.17 3.95 19.26
N LYS A 355 8.53 4.17 20.42
CA LYS A 355 9.22 4.51 21.67
C LYS A 355 10.18 3.42 22.16
N GLU A 356 9.92 2.16 21.78
CA GLU A 356 10.76 1.01 22.14
C GLU A 356 11.98 0.84 21.21
N HIS A 357 12.07 1.62 20.13
CA HIS A 357 13.07 1.44 19.07
C HIS A 357 13.91 2.69 18.83
N PHE A 358 13.30 3.86 18.92
CA PHE A 358 13.99 5.13 18.78
C PHE A 358 14.75 5.46 20.07
N THR A 359 16.03 5.81 19.94
CA THR A 359 16.69 6.58 21.00
C THR A 359 16.08 7.99 21.08
N ALA A 360 16.23 8.66 22.23
CA ALA A 360 15.77 10.05 22.37
C ALA A 360 16.35 10.97 21.28
N ALA A 361 17.65 10.84 20.98
CA ALA A 361 18.32 11.61 19.94
C ALA A 361 17.78 11.31 18.52
N GLN A 362 17.49 10.04 18.21
CA GLN A 362 16.84 9.68 16.94
C GLN A 362 15.43 10.25 16.85
N SER A 363 14.67 10.22 17.94
CA SER A 363 13.32 10.78 17.97
C SER A 363 13.34 12.28 17.69
N GLU A 364 14.17 13.04 18.42
CA GLU A 364 14.29 14.49 18.25
C GLU A 364 14.73 14.86 16.83
N TRP A 365 15.74 14.16 16.29
CA TRP A 365 16.20 14.37 14.91
C TRP A 365 15.12 14.07 13.88
N PHE A 366 14.37 12.99 14.08
CA PHE A 366 13.30 12.59 13.18
C PHE A 366 12.10 13.55 13.26
N ASP A 367 11.79 14.09 14.43
CA ASP A 367 10.75 15.11 14.62
C ASP A 367 11.08 16.40 13.86
N ASP A 368 12.32 16.90 13.97
CA ASP A 368 12.79 18.05 13.17
C ASP A 368 12.67 17.77 11.67
N ALA A 369 13.10 16.59 11.24
CA ALA A 369 13.01 16.21 9.83
C ALA A 369 11.54 16.12 9.35
N CYS A 370 10.63 15.57 10.17
CA CYS A 370 9.20 15.56 9.87
C CYS A 370 8.63 16.96 9.69
N LEU A 371 8.94 17.89 10.60
CA LEU A 371 8.48 19.29 10.51
C LEU A 371 8.96 19.95 9.21
N ARG A 372 10.23 19.74 8.84
CA ARG A 372 10.79 20.31 7.60
C ARG A 372 10.25 19.66 6.33
N LEU A 373 10.13 18.33 6.31
CA LEU A 373 9.78 17.57 5.09
C LEU A 373 8.28 17.50 4.83
N LEU A 374 7.44 17.57 5.86
CA LEU A 374 6.00 17.78 5.67
C LEU A 374 5.71 19.22 5.24
N GLY A 375 6.57 20.17 5.61
CA GLY A 375 6.48 21.58 5.21
C GLY A 375 5.14 22.19 5.62
N ASP A 376 4.53 22.98 4.73
CA ASP A 376 3.27 23.67 4.98
C ASP A 376 2.03 22.77 4.81
N SER A 377 2.20 21.45 4.71
CA SER A 377 1.08 20.51 4.59
C SER A 377 0.20 20.57 5.84
N SER A 378 -1.13 20.57 5.64
CA SER A 378 -2.11 20.49 6.73
C SER A 378 -2.22 19.08 7.35
N LEU A 379 -1.23 18.22 7.14
CA LEU A 379 -1.22 16.84 7.61
C LEU A 379 -0.76 16.81 9.06
N VAL A 380 -1.59 16.24 9.93
CA VAL A 380 -1.27 16.04 11.34
C VAL A 380 -1.40 14.55 11.66
N PHE A 381 -0.33 13.99 12.22
CA PHE A 381 -0.28 12.58 12.62
C PHE A 381 -0.19 12.49 14.14
N ARG A 382 -0.93 11.53 14.71
CA ARG A 382 -0.78 11.17 16.12
C ARG A 382 0.29 10.09 16.26
N THR A 383 1.18 10.22 17.23
CA THR A 383 2.24 9.23 17.50
C THR A 383 1.94 8.35 18.70
N GLU A 384 0.80 8.57 19.35
CA GLU A 384 0.27 7.87 20.50
C GLU A 384 -1.26 8.02 20.52
N LEU A 385 -1.94 7.12 21.23
CA LEU A 385 -3.39 7.11 21.42
C LEU A 385 -3.74 7.22 22.89
#